data_AF-A0A7W0JJZ0-F1
#
_entry.id   AF-A0A7W0JJZ0-F1
#
_cell.length_a   1.000
_cell.length_b   1.000
_cell.length_c   1.000
_cell.angle_alpha   90.00
_cell.angle_beta   90.00
_cell.angle_gamma   90.00
#
_symmetry.space_group_name_H-M   'P 1'
#
loop_
_entity.id
_entity.type
_entity.pdbx_description
1 polymer ?
#
loop_
_entity_poly.entity_id
_entity_poly.type
_entity_poly.pdbx_seq_one_letter_code
_entity_poly.pdbx_strand_id
1 'polypeptide(L)'
;MEAHDEKEGARISREPSGSGALSGARWRAARLWRYGPLLVWIGLIFFASTGNLSAPNTSRIIRPLLLWLFPGITEAALLQIHFLIRKSAHFTEYAVLALLAARAFLSSSQTLLRRRWWLASFALVASCALLDEYHQSLLSTRTGTIYDSLIDISGGASALAALALWRVAHRKQYRER
;
A
#
# COMPACT_ATOMS: atom_id res chain seq x y z
N MET A 1 38.10 -14.82 73.03
CA MET A 1 37.22 -15.95 72.72
C MET A 1 35.99 -15.36 72.07
N GLU A 2 36.08 -15.15 70.76
CA GLU A 2 35.43 -15.96 69.69
C GLU A 2 34.03 -15.39 69.41
N ALA A 3 33.84 -14.51 68.41
CA ALA A 3 33.86 -14.70 66.94
C ALA A 3 32.57 -15.34 66.39
N HIS A 4 32.24 -14.96 65.14
CA HIS A 4 31.02 -15.20 64.32
C HIS A 4 29.93 -14.15 64.53
N ASP A 5 29.78 -13.08 63.74
CA ASP A 5 29.89 -12.87 62.28
C ASP A 5 29.13 -13.93 61.47
N GLU A 6 27.83 -13.68 61.26
CA GLU A 6 27.13 -14.19 60.09
C GLU A 6 26.30 -13.06 59.47
N LYS A 7 26.85 -12.57 58.35
CA LYS A 7 26.25 -11.61 57.44
C LYS A 7 25.04 -12.25 56.78
N GLU A 8 23.86 -11.71 57.05
CA GLU A 8 22.65 -12.04 56.31
C GLU A 8 22.77 -11.47 54.89
N GLY A 9 23.21 -12.34 53.98
CA GLY A 9 23.41 -12.04 52.58
C GLY A 9 22.09 -11.69 51.91
N ALA A 10 21.93 -10.42 51.58
CA ALA A 10 20.95 -9.94 50.62
C ALA A 10 21.10 -10.72 49.30
N ARG A 11 20.29 -11.77 49.13
CA ARG A 11 20.15 -12.49 47.86
C ARG A 11 19.36 -11.59 46.91
N ILE A 12 20.07 -10.68 46.25
CA ILE A 12 19.57 -9.98 45.06
C ILE A 12 19.40 -11.04 43.97
N SER A 13 18.20 -11.61 43.87
CA SER A 13 17.76 -12.36 42.71
C SER A 13 17.65 -11.40 41.54
N ARG A 14 18.75 -11.22 40.79
CA ARG A 14 18.70 -10.63 39.46
C ARG A 14 17.93 -11.61 38.56
N GLU A 15 16.68 -11.28 38.25
CA GLU A 15 15.99 -11.95 37.16
C GLU A 15 16.74 -11.72 35.84
N PRO A 16 16.83 -12.74 34.96
CA PRO A 16 17.51 -12.60 33.70
C PRO A 16 16.74 -11.65 32.77
N SER A 17 17.47 -10.69 32.19
CA SER A 17 17.02 -9.63 31.28
C SER A 17 16.54 -10.12 29.90
N GLY A 18 15.72 -11.19 29.85
CA GLY A 18 15.22 -11.79 28.61
C GLY A 18 13.96 -11.14 28.04
N SER A 19 13.22 -10.36 28.84
CA SER A 19 11.94 -9.73 28.46
C SER A 19 12.12 -8.56 27.47
N GLY A 20 13.23 -7.83 27.55
CA GLY A 20 13.54 -6.69 26.67
C GLY A 20 13.78 -7.10 25.21
N ALA A 21 14.51 -8.19 24.98
CA ALA A 21 14.85 -8.64 23.62
C ALA A 21 13.62 -9.23 22.89
N LEU A 22 12.82 -10.05 23.58
CA LEU A 22 11.60 -10.65 23.02
C LEU A 22 10.51 -9.60 22.76
N SER A 23 10.38 -8.59 23.62
CA SER A 23 9.48 -7.47 23.36
C SER A 23 9.94 -6.66 22.14
N GLY A 24 11.23 -6.33 22.04
CA GLY A 24 11.81 -5.63 20.90
C GLY A 24 11.60 -6.34 19.56
N ALA A 25 11.78 -7.66 19.52
CA ALA A 25 11.53 -8.48 18.33
C ALA A 25 10.05 -8.44 17.90
N ARG A 26 9.11 -8.56 18.85
CA ARG A 26 7.66 -8.47 18.58
C ARG A 26 7.26 -7.08 18.09
N TRP A 27 7.83 -6.02 18.65
CA TRP A 27 7.62 -4.64 18.19
C TRP A 27 8.13 -4.41 16.76
N ARG A 28 9.30 -4.96 16.41
CA ARG A 28 9.85 -4.89 15.04
C ARG A 28 8.99 -5.69 14.07
N ALA A 29 8.59 -6.91 14.43
CA ALA A 29 7.70 -7.73 13.61
C ALA A 29 6.34 -7.04 13.37
N ALA A 30 5.73 -6.46 14.41
CA ALA A 30 4.47 -5.72 14.28
C ALA A 30 4.59 -4.49 13.37
N ARG A 31 5.74 -3.79 13.40
CA ARG A 31 6.02 -2.68 12.48
C ARG A 31 6.20 -3.17 11.04
N LEU A 32 6.91 -4.27 10.84
CA LEU A 32 7.09 -4.89 9.52
C LEU A 32 5.75 -5.34 8.92
N TRP A 33 4.90 -6.03 9.67
CA TRP A 33 3.56 -6.43 9.20
C TRP A 33 2.63 -5.23 8.93
N ARG A 34 2.85 -4.11 9.61
CA ARG A 34 2.09 -2.88 9.39
C ARG A 34 2.44 -2.25 8.04
N TYR A 35 3.72 -1.99 7.78
CA TYR A 35 4.15 -1.24 6.59
C TYR A 35 4.62 -2.13 5.43
N GLY A 36 4.93 -3.40 5.68
CA GLY A 36 5.47 -4.33 4.70
C GLY A 36 4.59 -4.48 3.45
N PRO A 37 3.30 -4.81 3.57
CA PRO A 37 2.41 -4.91 2.40
C PRO A 37 2.33 -3.60 1.60
N LEU A 38 2.36 -2.45 2.27
CA LEU A 38 2.37 -1.14 1.61
C LEU A 38 3.65 -0.95 0.79
N LEU A 39 4.81 -1.23 1.38
CA LEU A 39 6.11 -1.09 0.70
C LEU A 39 6.26 -2.07 -0.46
N VAL A 40 5.80 -3.31 -0.29
CA VAL A 40 5.78 -4.31 -1.37
C VAL A 40 4.90 -3.84 -2.52
N TRP A 41 3.72 -3.29 -2.23
CA TRP A 41 2.82 -2.79 -3.27
C TRP A 41 3.39 -1.57 -4.01
N ILE A 42 4.04 -0.65 -3.30
CA ILE A 42 4.78 0.46 -3.93
C ILE A 42 5.86 -0.09 -4.88
N GLY A 43 6.64 -1.07 -4.42
CA GLY A 43 7.65 -1.72 -5.27
C GLY A 43 7.04 -2.39 -6.50
N LEU A 44 5.87 -3.02 -6.35
CA LEU A 44 5.13 -3.63 -7.46
C LEU A 44 4.67 -2.59 -8.49
N ILE A 45 4.16 -1.43 -8.05
CA ILE A 45 3.76 -0.34 -8.95
C ILE A 45 4.97 0.15 -9.76
N PHE A 46 6.08 0.48 -9.10
CA PHE A 46 7.28 0.95 -9.82
C PHE A 46 7.87 -0.13 -10.73
N PHE A 47 7.80 -1.41 -10.35
CA PHE A 47 8.18 -2.51 -11.23
C PHE A 47 7.25 -2.62 -12.44
N ALA A 48 5.93 -2.54 -12.25
CA ALA A 48 4.95 -2.57 -13.32
C ALA A 48 5.05 -1.36 -14.26
N SER A 49 5.50 -0.23 -13.73
CA SER A 49 5.78 1.00 -14.46
C SER A 49 7.00 0.93 -15.37
N THR A 50 7.90 -0.04 -15.13
CA THR A 50 8.98 -0.33 -16.09
C THR A 50 8.40 -0.75 -17.44
N GLY A 51 9.19 -0.60 -18.51
CA GLY A 51 8.78 -1.00 -19.87
C GLY A 51 8.34 -2.47 -20.02
N ASN A 52 8.55 -3.31 -19.01
CA ASN A 52 8.16 -4.71 -18.98
C ASN A 52 6.64 -4.92 -19.15
N LEU A 53 5.79 -4.06 -18.57
CA LEU A 53 4.33 -4.10 -18.76
C LEU A 53 3.83 -2.99 -19.69
N SER A 54 4.65 -2.65 -20.70
CA SER A 54 4.28 -1.70 -21.74
C SER A 54 3.03 -2.12 -22.54
N ALA A 55 2.41 -1.17 -23.26
CA ALA A 55 1.25 -1.46 -24.09
C ALA A 55 1.54 -2.57 -25.13
N PRO A 56 2.68 -2.57 -25.84
CA PRO A 56 3.01 -3.67 -26.75
C PRO A 56 3.08 -5.03 -26.06
N ASN A 57 3.63 -5.12 -24.85
CA ASN A 57 3.78 -6.38 -24.12
C ASN A 57 2.44 -6.90 -23.59
N THR A 58 1.60 -6.04 -23.02
CA THR A 58 0.27 -6.43 -22.53
C THR A 58 -0.68 -6.80 -23.67
N SER A 59 -0.59 -6.13 -24.82
CA SER A 59 -1.38 -6.44 -26.02
C SER A 59 -1.13 -7.85 -26.54
N ARG A 60 0.12 -8.35 -26.47
CA ARG A 60 0.48 -9.72 -26.89
C ARG A 60 -0.28 -10.81 -26.13
N ILE A 61 -0.74 -10.52 -24.91
CA ILE A 61 -1.50 -11.46 -24.07
C ILE A 61 -3.01 -11.19 -24.20
N ILE A 62 -3.42 -9.92 -24.11
CA ILE A 62 -4.83 -9.53 -24.10
C ILE A 62 -5.49 -9.74 -25.46
N ARG A 63 -4.80 -9.43 -26.56
CA ARG A 63 -5.34 -9.52 -27.92
C ARG A 63 -5.74 -10.94 -28.33
N PRO A 64 -4.89 -11.99 -28.19
CA PRO A 64 -5.30 -13.34 -28.56
C PRO A 64 -6.46 -13.86 -27.70
N LEU A 65 -6.52 -13.48 -26.41
CA LEU A 65 -7.64 -13.83 -25.54
C LEU A 65 -8.96 -13.19 -26.02
N LEU A 66 -8.93 -11.91 -26.40
CA LEU A 66 -10.11 -11.20 -26.91
C LEU A 66 -10.57 -11.74 -28.27
N LEU A 67 -9.65 -12.08 -29.18
CA LEU A 67 -9.99 -12.69 -30.46
C LEU A 67 -10.52 -14.12 -30.30
N TRP A 68 -10.03 -14.86 -29.30
CA TRP A 68 -10.57 -16.17 -28.96
C TRP A 68 -12.00 -16.08 -28.41
N LEU A 69 -12.28 -15.09 -27.56
CA LEU A 69 -13.60 -14.88 -26.95
C LEU A 69 -14.61 -14.24 -27.93
N PHE A 70 -14.15 -13.32 -28.77
CA PHE A 70 -14.95 -12.56 -29.75
C PHE A 70 -14.25 -12.54 -31.11
N PRO A 71 -14.39 -13.59 -31.94
CA PRO A 71 -13.67 -13.71 -33.21
C PRO A 71 -13.95 -12.60 -34.23
N GLY A 72 -15.11 -11.95 -34.15
CA GLY A 72 -15.54 -10.88 -35.06
C GLY A 72 -15.22 -9.45 -34.58
N ILE A 73 -14.45 -9.28 -33.52
CA ILE A 73 -14.13 -7.95 -32.98
C ILE A 73 -13.23 -7.15 -33.94
N THR A 74 -13.51 -5.86 -34.11
CA THR A 74 -12.71 -4.98 -34.97
C THR A 74 -11.41 -4.57 -34.29
N GLU A 75 -10.38 -4.24 -35.06
CA GLU A 75 -9.10 -3.74 -34.51
C GLU A 75 -9.29 -2.47 -33.68
N ALA A 76 -10.19 -1.58 -34.09
CA ALA A 76 -10.52 -0.36 -33.33
C ALA A 76 -11.09 -0.70 -31.94
N ALA A 77 -11.99 -1.68 -31.86
CA ALA A 77 -12.55 -2.12 -30.58
C ALA A 77 -11.49 -2.83 -29.70
N LEU A 78 -10.58 -3.61 -30.29
CA LEU A 78 -9.46 -4.23 -29.56
C LEU A 78 -8.56 -3.18 -28.89
N LEU A 79 -8.20 -2.13 -29.63
CA LEU A 79 -7.39 -1.02 -29.10
C LEU A 79 -8.11 -0.27 -27.97
N GLN A 80 -9.42 -0.02 -28.12
CA GLN A 80 -10.22 0.65 -27.09
C GLN A 80 -10.36 -0.19 -25.82
N ILE A 81 -10.66 -1.49 -25.94
CA ILE A 81 -10.76 -2.40 -24.79
C ILE A 81 -9.42 -2.50 -24.09
N HIS A 82 -8.32 -2.68 -24.84
CA HIS A 82 -6.99 -2.76 -24.24
C HIS A 82 -6.61 -1.46 -23.52
N PHE A 83 -6.94 -0.30 -24.10
CA PHE A 83 -6.78 0.99 -23.44
C PHE A 83 -7.57 1.08 -22.13
N LEU A 84 -8.85 0.69 -22.16
CA LEU A 84 -9.72 0.72 -20.97
C LEU A 84 -9.21 -0.22 -19.88
N ILE A 85 -8.82 -1.46 -20.23
CA ILE A 85 -8.23 -2.42 -19.29
C ILE A 85 -7.02 -1.81 -18.60
N ARG A 86 -6.13 -1.14 -19.36
CA ARG A 86 -4.95 -0.48 -18.79
C ARG A 86 -5.34 0.65 -17.84
N LYS A 87 -6.28 1.52 -18.22
CA LYS A 87 -6.73 2.62 -17.33
C LYS A 87 -7.41 2.11 -16.06
N SER A 88 -8.19 1.04 -16.16
CA SER A 88 -8.80 0.38 -15.01
C SER A 88 -7.78 -0.30 -14.10
N ALA A 89 -6.74 -0.91 -14.67
CA ALA A 89 -5.64 -1.50 -13.89
C ALA A 89 -4.92 -0.44 -13.06
N HIS A 90 -4.49 0.65 -13.70
CA HIS A 90 -3.87 1.81 -13.06
C HIS A 90 -4.76 2.39 -11.92
N PHE A 91 -6.03 2.69 -12.22
CA PHE A 91 -6.98 3.13 -11.20
C PHE A 91 -7.08 2.17 -10.01
N THR A 92 -7.10 0.86 -10.27
CA THR A 92 -7.21 -0.18 -9.22
C THR A 92 -5.92 -0.32 -8.42
N GLU A 93 -4.75 -0.23 -9.05
CA GLU A 93 -3.44 -0.29 -8.40
C GLU A 93 -3.31 0.80 -7.34
N TYR A 94 -3.70 2.03 -7.68
CA TYR A 94 -3.66 3.17 -6.76
C TYR A 94 -4.80 3.14 -5.73
N ALA A 95 -5.96 2.57 -6.06
CA ALA A 95 -7.00 2.27 -5.07
C ALA A 95 -6.50 1.29 -3.99
N VAL A 96 -5.85 0.20 -4.39
CA VAL A 96 -5.25 -0.78 -3.46
C VAL A 96 -4.13 -0.13 -2.65
N LEU A 97 -3.26 0.67 -3.28
CA LEU A 97 -2.22 1.44 -2.57
C LEU A 97 -2.83 2.30 -1.45
N ALA A 98 -3.92 3.00 -1.75
CA ALA A 98 -4.60 3.87 -0.80
C ALA A 98 -5.18 3.09 0.39
N LEU A 99 -5.76 1.91 0.16
CA LEU A 99 -6.28 1.04 1.23
C LEU A 99 -5.16 0.48 2.10
N LEU A 100 -4.02 0.08 1.50
CA LEU A 100 -2.85 -0.38 2.24
C LEU A 100 -2.22 0.74 3.07
N ALA A 101 -2.15 1.95 2.53
CA ALA A 101 -1.69 3.15 3.23
C ALA A 101 -2.61 3.47 4.41
N ALA A 102 -3.92 3.49 4.19
CA ALA A 102 -4.91 3.70 5.23
C ALA A 102 -4.77 2.66 6.35
N ARG A 103 -4.67 1.36 6.01
CA ARG A 103 -4.45 0.27 6.98
C ARG A 103 -3.18 0.51 7.82
N ALA A 104 -2.08 0.88 7.17
CA ALA A 104 -0.80 1.13 7.85
C ALA A 104 -0.87 2.37 8.77
N PHE A 105 -1.52 3.44 8.35
CA PHE A 105 -1.58 4.70 9.10
C PHE A 105 -2.61 4.67 10.22
N LEU A 106 -3.76 4.05 10.01
CA LEU A 106 -4.78 3.85 11.05
C LEU A 106 -4.26 3.01 12.22
N SER A 107 -3.39 2.04 11.94
CA SER A 107 -2.77 1.20 12.97
C SER A 107 -1.45 1.77 13.51
N SER A 108 -1.01 2.94 13.04
CA SER A 108 0.26 3.55 13.44
C SER A 108 0.31 3.90 14.93
N SER A 109 1.47 3.69 15.55
CA SER A 109 1.75 4.17 16.91
C SER A 109 1.89 5.69 16.95
N GLN A 110 2.23 6.34 15.83
CA GLN A 110 2.30 7.79 15.73
C GLN A 110 0.89 8.40 15.69
N THR A 111 0.54 9.18 16.71
CA THR A 111 -0.79 9.77 16.86
C THR A 111 -1.14 10.73 15.72
N LEU A 112 -0.19 11.52 15.22
CA LEU A 112 -0.43 12.44 14.11
C LEU A 112 -0.85 11.69 12.84
N LEU A 113 -0.10 10.64 12.48
CA LEU A 113 -0.36 9.81 11.30
C LEU A 113 -1.70 9.09 11.41
N ARG A 114 -2.03 8.59 12.60
CA ARG A 114 -3.32 7.93 12.87
C ARG A 114 -4.50 8.89 12.79
N ARG A 115 -4.36 10.11 13.34
CA ARG A 115 -5.43 11.12 13.33
C ARG A 115 -5.64 11.70 11.92
N ARG A 116 -4.55 11.91 11.18
CA ARG A 116 -4.56 12.43 9.80
C ARG A 116 -4.43 11.33 8.75
N TRP A 117 -4.86 10.10 9.06
CA TRP A 117 -4.63 8.93 8.20
C TRP A 117 -5.13 9.15 6.77
N TRP A 118 -6.27 9.82 6.60
CA TRP A 118 -6.85 10.09 5.28
C TRP A 118 -5.94 10.99 4.45
N LEU A 119 -5.54 12.14 5.01
CA LEU A 119 -4.65 13.10 4.34
C LEU A 119 -3.26 12.49 4.09
N ALA A 120 -2.71 11.75 5.06
CA ALA A 120 -1.43 11.09 4.91
C ALA A 120 -1.47 10.01 3.79
N SER A 121 -2.55 9.23 3.72
CA SER A 121 -2.73 8.22 2.66
C SER A 121 -2.90 8.86 1.30
N PHE A 122 -3.72 9.91 1.21
CA PHE A 122 -3.93 10.66 -0.02
C PHE A 122 -2.63 11.30 -0.52
N ALA A 123 -1.88 11.96 0.37
CA ALA A 123 -0.58 12.55 0.02
C ALA A 123 0.40 11.50 -0.49
N LEU A 124 0.47 10.32 0.16
CA LEU A 124 1.33 9.22 -0.31
C LEU A 124 0.93 8.74 -1.71
N VAL A 125 -0.36 8.50 -1.95
CA VAL A 125 -0.89 8.08 -3.26
C VAL A 125 -0.55 9.11 -4.33
N ALA A 126 -0.81 10.39 -4.06
CA ALA A 126 -0.52 11.47 -5.01
C ALA A 126 0.98 11.59 -5.30
N SER A 127 1.84 11.47 -4.28
CA SER A 127 3.29 11.43 -4.48
C SER A 127 3.71 10.22 -5.31
N CYS A 128 3.17 9.03 -5.05
CA CYS A 128 3.48 7.84 -5.85
C CYS A 128 3.04 8.01 -7.30
N ALA A 129 1.83 8.52 -7.57
CA ALA A 129 1.31 8.72 -8.91
C ALA A 129 2.17 9.70 -9.73
N LEU A 130 2.56 10.81 -9.11
CA LEU A 130 3.42 11.81 -9.74
C LEU A 130 4.85 11.29 -9.98
N LEU A 131 5.40 10.53 -9.01
CA LEU A 131 6.72 9.90 -9.16
C LEU A 131 6.72 8.82 -10.23
N ASP A 132 5.63 8.07 -10.34
CA ASP A 132 5.47 7.04 -11.35
C ASP A 132 5.45 7.65 -12.75
N GLU A 133 4.66 8.70 -12.93
CA GLU A 133 4.58 9.47 -14.17
C GLU A 133 5.94 10.08 -14.55
N TYR A 134 6.60 10.67 -13.56
CA TYR A 134 7.96 11.20 -13.74
C TYR A 134 8.92 10.09 -14.19
N HIS A 135 8.90 8.92 -13.54
CA HIS A 135 9.74 7.78 -13.92
C HIS A 135 9.42 7.31 -15.34
N GLN A 136 8.15 7.21 -15.72
CA GLN A 136 7.74 6.85 -17.08
C GLN A 136 8.19 7.88 -18.12
N SER A 137 8.22 9.17 -17.78
CA SER A 137 8.71 10.24 -18.67
C SER A 137 10.20 10.12 -19.02
N LEU A 138 10.98 9.42 -18.19
CA LEU A 138 12.40 9.14 -18.45
C LEU A 138 12.61 7.97 -19.42
N LEU A 139 11.56 7.20 -19.72
CA LEU A 139 11.61 6.07 -20.64
C LEU A 139 11.29 6.55 -22.07
N SER A 140 12.19 6.29 -23.01
CA SER A 140 12.07 6.69 -24.43
C SER A 140 10.86 6.08 -25.17
N THR A 141 10.14 5.15 -24.55
CA THR A 141 9.02 4.41 -25.14
C THR A 141 7.65 4.94 -24.71
N ARG A 142 7.58 5.97 -23.85
CA ARG A 142 6.33 6.55 -23.37
C ARG A 142 6.37 8.07 -23.32
N THR A 143 5.31 8.71 -23.79
CA THR A 143 5.02 10.11 -23.47
C THR A 143 4.20 10.14 -22.19
N GLY A 144 4.83 10.55 -21.10
CA GLY A 144 4.10 10.78 -19.88
C GLY A 144 3.05 11.88 -20.03
N THR A 145 1.85 11.71 -19.45
CA THR A 145 0.81 12.73 -19.41
C THR A 145 0.30 12.95 -17.99
N ILE A 146 0.07 14.21 -17.62
CA ILE A 146 -0.49 14.54 -16.30
C ILE A 146 -1.88 13.92 -16.07
N TYR A 147 -2.60 13.61 -17.16
CA TYR A 147 -3.89 12.93 -17.11
C TYR A 147 -3.79 11.51 -16.56
N ASP A 148 -2.66 10.84 -16.74
CA ASP A 148 -2.44 9.49 -16.23
C ASP A 148 -2.32 9.51 -14.70
N SER A 149 -1.52 10.44 -14.16
CA SER A 149 -1.49 10.70 -12.72
C SER A 149 -2.85 11.08 -12.14
N LEU A 150 -3.69 11.83 -12.87
CA LEU A 150 -5.03 12.20 -12.38
C LEU A 150 -5.94 10.97 -12.24
N ILE A 151 -5.88 10.03 -13.17
CA ILE A 151 -6.64 8.77 -13.10
C ILE A 151 -6.18 7.97 -11.87
N ASP A 152 -4.87 7.85 -11.66
CA ASP A 152 -4.28 7.15 -10.52
C ASP A 152 -4.69 7.77 -9.18
N ILE A 153 -4.57 9.09 -9.06
CA ILE A 153 -5.01 9.85 -7.89
C ILE A 153 -6.51 9.66 -7.65
N SER A 154 -7.33 9.66 -8.71
CA SER A 154 -8.77 9.46 -8.59
C SER A 154 -9.13 8.07 -8.06
N GLY A 155 -8.37 7.04 -8.44
CA GLY A 155 -8.51 5.68 -7.90
C GLY A 155 -8.27 5.62 -6.40
N GLY A 156 -7.14 6.17 -5.96
CA GLY A 156 -6.83 6.24 -4.54
C GLY A 156 -7.82 7.11 -3.75
N ALA A 157 -8.22 8.27 -4.29
CA ALA A 157 -9.22 9.14 -3.66
C ALA A 157 -10.57 8.43 -3.47
N SER A 158 -11.04 7.70 -4.50
CA SER A 158 -12.30 6.95 -4.47
C SER A 158 -12.27 5.88 -3.38
N ALA A 159 -11.18 5.12 -3.27
CA ALA A 159 -11.02 4.10 -2.24
C ALA A 159 -10.99 4.69 -0.82
N LEU A 160 -10.28 5.81 -0.62
CA LEU A 160 -10.23 6.48 0.68
C LEU A 160 -11.58 7.07 1.08
N ALA A 161 -12.32 7.64 0.13
CA ALA A 161 -13.66 8.16 0.35
C ALA A 161 -14.63 7.02 0.75
N ALA A 162 -14.65 5.93 -0.01
CA ALA A 162 -15.45 4.74 0.30
C ALA A 162 -15.14 4.20 1.71
N LEU A 163 -13.86 4.06 2.05
CA LEU A 163 -13.44 3.62 3.38
C LEU A 163 -13.87 4.60 4.49
N ALA A 164 -13.74 5.90 4.28
CA ALA A 164 -14.15 6.90 5.26
C ALA A 164 -15.66 6.85 5.52
N LEU A 165 -16.47 6.78 4.46
CA LEU A 165 -17.93 6.65 4.53
C LEU A 165 -18.34 5.38 5.27
N TRP A 166 -17.74 4.24 4.91
CA TRP A 166 -17.97 2.95 5.57
C TRP A 166 -17.70 3.03 7.09
N ARG A 167 -16.58 3.65 7.49
CA ARG A 167 -16.24 3.82 8.92
C ARG A 167 -17.22 4.72 9.67
N VAL A 168 -17.74 5.77 9.03
CA VAL A 168 -18.74 6.65 9.64
C VAL A 168 -20.06 5.90 9.83
N ALA A 169 -20.50 5.17 8.82
CA ALA A 169 -21.73 4.36 8.88
C ALA A 169 -21.68 3.31 10.00
N HIS A 170 -20.56 2.56 10.11
CA HIS A 170 -20.42 1.54 11.16
C HIS A 170 -20.30 2.09 12.58
N ARG A 171 -19.76 3.31 12.76
CA ARG A 171 -19.74 3.94 14.10
C ARG A 171 -21.14 4.31 14.60
N LYS A 172 -22.05 4.70 13.69
CA LYS A 172 -23.44 5.02 14.06
C LYS A 172 -24.19 3.78 14.53
N GLN A 173 -24.06 2.67 13.80
CA GLN A 173 -24.69 1.40 14.13
C GLN A 173 -24.31 0.85 15.52
N TYR A 174 -23.06 1.04 15.95
CA TYR A 174 -22.62 0.60 17.29
C TYR A 174 -23.12 1.52 18.41
N ARG A 175 -23.50 2.76 18.10
CA ARG A 175 -24.01 3.74 19.08
C ARG A 175 -25.51 3.61 19.33
N GLU A 176 -26.23 2.97 18.41
CA GLU A 176 -27.68 2.75 18.44
C GLU A 176 -28.07 1.35 18.98
N ARG A 177 -27.07 0.52 19.32
CA ARG A 177 -27.23 -0.77 20.00
C ARG A 177 -26.70 -0.66 21.42
#